data_AF-A0A7L2HNA2-F1
#
_entry.id   AF-A0A7L2HNA2-F1
#
_cell.length_a   1.000
_cell.length_b   1.000
_cell.length_c   1.000
_cell.angle_alpha   90.00
_cell.angle_beta   90.00
_cell.angle_gamma   90.00
#
_symmetry.space_group_name_H-M   'P 1'
#
loop_
_entity.id
_entity.type
_entity.pdbx_description
1 polymer ?
#
loop_
_entity_poly.entity_id
_entity_poly.type
_entity_poly.pdbx_seq_one_letter_code
_entity_poly.pdbx_strand_id
1 'polypeptide(L)'
;TDRNVTVVLLSEIVWELFRPNIGCFEPFTLYFPDYSIGHLQKILSQNHPPEYSADFYAAYINILLGVFYMVCRDLKELKHLAALNFSKYCEPVVRGEANERDTRKLWKNIEPHLKKAMQTVYLREISSSQWERLQRDDGEPGQLKGLSAHTHVELPYYSKFLLIAAYLASYNPVRTDKRFFLKHHGKIRKTNFMKKHEKTSNHLLGPKPFPLDRLLAILYSIVDNRVAPTANIFSQVS
;
A
#
# COMPACT_ATOMS: atom_id res chain seq x y z
N THR A 1 -33.76 -19.26 -33.97
CA THR A 1 -33.02 -18.32 -33.09
C THR A 1 -32.19 -17.32 -33.89
N ASP A 2 -32.60 -17.02 -35.12
CA ASP A 2 -31.83 -16.21 -36.08
C ASP A 2 -32.18 -14.73 -35.96
N ARG A 3 -31.74 -14.11 -34.86
CA ARG A 3 -31.91 -12.68 -34.59
C ARG A 3 -30.55 -12.01 -34.75
N ASN A 4 -30.51 -10.82 -35.35
CA ASN A 4 -29.29 -10.04 -35.49
C ASN A 4 -28.83 -9.51 -34.12
N VAL A 5 -28.00 -10.30 -33.42
CA VAL A 5 -27.48 -10.01 -32.09
C VAL A 5 -25.95 -9.95 -32.16
N THR A 6 -25.37 -8.91 -31.56
CA THR A 6 -23.92 -8.76 -31.39
C THR A 6 -23.60 -8.69 -29.91
N VAL A 7 -22.64 -9.50 -29.47
CA VAL A 7 -22.15 -9.53 -28.08
C VAL A 7 -20.80 -8.83 -28.02
N VAL A 8 -20.68 -7.85 -27.12
CA VAL A 8 -19.42 -7.15 -26.84
C VAL A 8 -18.96 -7.55 -25.45
N LEU A 9 -17.73 -8.06 -25.37
CA LEU A 9 -17.09 -8.45 -24.11
C LEU A 9 -15.94 -7.48 -23.83
N LEU A 10 -15.89 -6.96 -22.60
CA LEU A 10 -14.86 -6.03 -22.15
C LEU A 10 -14.05 -6.72 -21.03
N SER A 11 -12.72 -6.73 -21.15
CA SER A 11 -11.84 -7.34 -20.17
C SER A 11 -10.48 -6.65 -20.13
N GLU A 12 -9.80 -6.73 -18.99
CA GLU A 12 -8.38 -6.40 -18.83
C GLU A 12 -7.47 -7.61 -19.09
N ILE A 13 -8.07 -8.79 -19.34
CA ILE A 13 -7.37 -10.05 -19.56
C ILE A 13 -7.30 -10.35 -21.05
N VAL A 14 -6.15 -10.86 -21.50
CA VAL A 14 -5.93 -11.26 -22.90
C VAL A 14 -6.80 -12.48 -23.28
N TRP A 15 -7.25 -12.51 -24.53
CA TRP A 15 -8.24 -13.50 -25.00
C TRP A 15 -7.79 -14.96 -24.84
N GLU A 16 -6.49 -15.21 -24.93
CA GLU A 16 -5.90 -16.55 -24.85
C GLU A 16 -6.24 -17.27 -23.54
N LEU A 17 -6.47 -16.53 -22.45
CA LEU A 17 -6.83 -17.08 -21.14
C LEU A 17 -8.32 -17.44 -21.03
N PHE A 18 -9.16 -17.00 -21.97
CA PHE A 18 -10.57 -17.37 -22.03
C PHE A 18 -10.85 -18.60 -22.89
N ARG A 19 -9.86 -19.10 -23.64
CA ARG A 19 -10.05 -20.22 -24.54
C ARG A 19 -10.39 -21.50 -23.76
N PRO A 20 -11.56 -22.11 -24.00
CA PRO A 20 -11.92 -23.37 -23.38
C PRO A 20 -11.20 -24.54 -24.08
N ASN A 21 -11.01 -25.64 -23.36
CA ASN A 21 -10.34 -26.84 -23.88
C ASN A 21 -11.02 -27.46 -25.11
N ILE A 22 -12.34 -27.25 -25.27
CA ILE A 22 -13.16 -27.85 -26.33
C ILE A 22 -13.25 -26.91 -27.57
N GLY A 23 -12.64 -25.73 -27.49
CA GLY A 23 -12.74 -24.69 -28.52
C GLY A 23 -14.01 -23.83 -28.40
N CYS A 24 -13.99 -22.69 -29.08
CA CYS A 24 -15.11 -21.74 -29.13
C CYS A 24 -15.06 -20.96 -30.45
N PHE A 25 -16.12 -20.21 -30.75
CA PHE A 25 -16.10 -19.27 -31.88
C PHE A 25 -15.18 -18.10 -31.55
N GLU A 26 -14.16 -17.88 -32.37
CA GLU A 26 -13.17 -16.81 -32.14
C GLU A 26 -13.80 -15.43 -32.39
N PRO A 27 -13.81 -14.53 -31.39
CA PRO A 27 -14.32 -13.19 -31.55
C PRO A 27 -13.32 -12.31 -32.30
N PHE A 28 -13.80 -11.16 -32.79
CA PHE A 28 -12.92 -10.08 -33.22
C PHE A 28 -12.34 -9.39 -31.99
N THR A 29 -11.02 -9.49 -31.80
CA THR A 29 -10.31 -8.87 -30.68
C THR A 29 -9.86 -7.46 -31.03
N LEU A 30 -10.28 -6.50 -30.21
CA LEU A 30 -9.90 -5.09 -30.34
C LEU A 30 -9.12 -4.64 -29.10
N TYR A 31 -7.89 -4.17 -29.31
CA TYR A 31 -7.03 -3.67 -28.24
C TYR A 31 -7.21 -2.16 -28.06
N PHE A 32 -7.45 -1.73 -26.82
CA PHE A 32 -7.47 -0.32 -26.43
C PHE A 32 -6.13 0.01 -25.75
N PRO A 33 -5.24 0.76 -26.41
CA PRO A 33 -3.92 1.05 -25.87
C PRO A 33 -3.97 2.05 -24.71
N ASP A 34 -2.98 1.95 -23.83
CA ASP A 34 -2.78 2.90 -22.74
C ASP A 34 -2.61 4.34 -23.23
N TYR A 35 -3.08 5.29 -22.42
CA TYR A 35 -2.80 6.70 -22.65
C TYR A 35 -1.31 7.03 -22.40
N SER A 36 -0.73 7.80 -23.31
CA SER A 36 0.58 8.44 -23.11
C SER A 36 0.44 9.62 -22.15
N ILE A 37 1.56 10.12 -21.62
CA ILE A 37 1.57 11.34 -20.80
C ILE A 37 0.89 12.52 -21.52
N GLY A 38 1.09 12.67 -22.83
CA GLY A 38 0.47 13.71 -23.63
C GLY A 38 -1.04 13.52 -23.80
N HIS A 39 -1.51 12.27 -23.93
CA HIS A 39 -2.94 11.96 -23.94
C HIS A 39 -3.59 12.30 -22.60
N LEU A 40 -2.97 11.87 -21.49
CA LEU A 40 -3.45 12.16 -20.14
C LEU A 40 -3.51 13.67 -19.87
N GLN A 41 -2.46 14.41 -20.24
CA GLN A 41 -2.43 15.87 -20.09
C GLN A 41 -3.60 16.53 -20.84
N LYS A 42 -3.84 16.13 -22.10
CA LYS A 42 -4.95 16.66 -22.89
C LYS A 42 -6.30 16.32 -22.28
N ILE A 43 -6.54 15.06 -21.93
CA ILE A 43 -7.83 14.59 -21.39
C ILE A 43 -8.12 15.24 -20.03
N LEU A 44 -7.13 15.31 -19.14
CA LEU A 44 -7.31 15.92 -17.82
C LEU A 44 -7.53 17.43 -17.91
N SER A 45 -6.88 18.12 -18.85
CA SER A 45 -7.00 19.57 -19.00
C SER A 45 -8.31 20.02 -19.68
N GLN A 46 -9.07 19.12 -20.31
CA GLN A 46 -10.34 19.46 -20.98
C GLN A 46 -11.42 19.96 -20.02
N ASN A 47 -11.47 19.43 -18.81
CA ASN A 47 -12.48 19.79 -17.81
C ASN A 47 -11.91 20.82 -16.83
N HIS A 48 -11.43 21.96 -17.34
CA HIS A 48 -10.92 23.02 -16.48
C HIS A 48 -12.08 23.77 -15.80
N PRO A 49 -11.86 24.31 -14.58
CA PRO A 49 -12.85 25.14 -13.91
C PRO A 49 -13.08 26.44 -14.71
N PRO A 50 -14.33 26.92 -14.84
CA PRO A 50 -14.65 28.11 -15.62
C PRO A 50 -14.07 29.41 -15.02
N GLU A 51 -13.69 29.39 -13.74
CA GLU A 51 -13.15 30.56 -13.04
C GLU A 51 -11.70 30.88 -13.43
N TYR A 52 -10.97 29.93 -14.02
CA TYR A 52 -9.55 30.06 -14.31
C TYR A 52 -9.24 29.83 -15.79
N SER A 53 -8.11 30.38 -16.26
CA SER A 53 -7.67 30.16 -17.63
C SER A 53 -7.32 28.69 -17.91
N ALA A 54 -7.57 28.24 -19.14
CA ALA A 54 -7.22 26.89 -19.57
C ALA A 54 -5.70 26.61 -19.45
N ASP A 55 -4.87 27.63 -19.72
CA ASP A 55 -3.42 27.53 -19.60
C ASP A 55 -2.97 27.37 -18.15
N PHE A 56 -3.64 28.04 -17.20
CA PHE A 56 -3.37 27.89 -15.77
C PHE A 56 -3.67 26.46 -15.30
N TYR A 57 -4.83 25.91 -15.70
CA TYR A 57 -5.17 24.54 -15.35
C TYR A 57 -4.29 23.51 -16.07
N ALA A 58 -3.90 23.74 -17.33
CA ALA A 58 -2.97 22.87 -18.05
C ALA A 58 -1.57 22.86 -17.40
N ALA A 59 -1.10 24.00 -16.88
CA ALA A 59 0.14 24.09 -16.12
C ALA A 59 0.04 23.29 -14.81
N TYR A 60 -1.10 23.37 -14.11
CA TYR A 60 -1.38 22.55 -12.93
C TYR A 60 -1.32 21.05 -13.24
N ILE A 61 -2.02 20.60 -14.28
CA ILE A 61 -2.03 19.19 -14.70
C ILE A 61 -0.63 18.72 -15.08
N ASN A 62 0.17 19.56 -15.73
CA ASN A 62 1.56 19.22 -16.04
C ASN A 62 2.40 18.99 -14.77
N ILE A 63 2.23 19.82 -13.74
CA ILE A 63 2.89 19.65 -12.43
C ILE A 63 2.42 18.35 -11.77
N LEU A 64 1.11 18.10 -11.77
CA LEU A 64 0.52 16.89 -11.19
C LEU A 64 1.06 15.64 -11.89
N LEU A 65 1.06 15.59 -13.21
CA LEU A 65 1.62 14.47 -13.97
C LEU A 65 3.12 14.33 -13.72
N GLY A 66 3.86 15.43 -13.57
CA GLY A 66 5.28 15.39 -13.22
C GLY A 66 5.57 14.68 -11.89
N VAL A 67 4.64 14.71 -10.93
CA VAL A 67 4.78 14.02 -9.63
C VAL A 67 4.22 12.59 -9.69
N PHE A 68 3.02 12.41 -10.25
CA PHE A 68 2.27 11.16 -10.13
C PHE A 68 2.50 10.16 -11.28
N TYR A 69 2.90 10.59 -12.47
CA TYR A 69 2.92 9.74 -13.67
C TYR A 69 3.82 8.49 -13.53
N MET A 70 4.89 8.59 -12.75
CA MET A 70 5.81 7.46 -12.50
C MET A 70 5.18 6.37 -11.61
N VAL A 71 4.15 6.70 -10.84
CA VAL A 71 3.51 5.79 -9.86
C VAL A 71 2.09 5.42 -10.26
N CYS A 72 1.36 6.31 -10.93
CA CYS A 72 -0.03 6.15 -11.33
C CYS A 72 -0.27 6.66 -12.75
N ARG A 73 -0.81 5.79 -13.61
CA ARG A 73 -1.24 6.11 -14.99
C ARG A 73 -2.75 5.93 -15.19
N ASP A 74 -3.48 5.63 -14.12
CA ASP A 74 -4.94 5.50 -14.16
C ASP A 74 -5.58 6.90 -14.26
N LEU A 75 -6.34 7.12 -15.33
CA LEU A 75 -7.03 8.38 -15.60
C LEU A 75 -8.00 8.76 -14.48
N LYS A 76 -8.71 7.80 -13.88
CA LYS A 76 -9.72 8.07 -12.84
C LYS A 76 -9.06 8.54 -11.55
N GLU A 77 -8.00 7.86 -11.13
CA GLU A 77 -7.24 8.23 -9.92
C GLU A 77 -6.53 9.58 -10.12
N LEU A 78 -5.91 9.81 -11.29
CA LEU A 78 -5.30 11.11 -11.61
C LEU A 78 -6.34 12.24 -11.63
N LYS A 79 -7.54 12.00 -12.16
CA LYS A 79 -8.64 12.97 -12.15
C LYS A 79 -9.11 13.28 -10.73
N HIS A 80 -9.23 12.27 -9.88
CA HIS A 80 -9.60 12.44 -8.47
C HIS A 80 -8.56 13.25 -7.71
N LEU A 81 -7.28 12.91 -7.86
CA LEU A 81 -6.17 13.64 -7.23
C LEU A 81 -6.04 15.08 -7.74
N ALA A 82 -6.36 15.32 -9.02
CA ALA A 82 -6.40 16.65 -9.59
C ALA A 82 -7.49 17.50 -8.95
N ALA A 83 -8.72 16.98 -8.86
CA ALA A 83 -9.81 17.69 -8.22
C ALA A 83 -9.52 17.99 -6.73
N LEU A 84 -8.95 17.03 -6.02
CA LEU A 84 -8.71 17.12 -4.58
C LEU A 84 -7.63 18.15 -4.19
N ASN A 85 -6.62 18.36 -5.04
CA ASN A 85 -5.47 19.22 -4.71
C ASN A 85 -5.51 20.57 -5.45
N PHE A 86 -6.50 20.80 -6.31
CA PHE A 86 -6.60 22.04 -7.08
C PHE A 86 -6.87 23.27 -6.20
N SER A 87 -7.68 23.14 -5.16
CA SER A 87 -7.94 24.17 -4.14
C SER A 87 -6.65 24.74 -3.53
N LYS A 88 -5.70 23.87 -3.16
CA LYS A 88 -4.41 24.28 -2.59
C LYS A 88 -3.47 24.88 -3.64
N TYR A 89 -3.63 24.51 -4.91
CA TYR A 89 -2.86 25.09 -6.01
C TYR A 89 -3.26 26.54 -6.29
N CYS A 90 -4.55 26.85 -6.32
CA CYS A 90 -5.04 28.20 -6.61
C CYS A 90 -5.02 29.15 -5.41
N GLU A 91 -4.80 28.64 -4.19
CA GLU A 91 -4.79 29.45 -2.95
C GLU A 91 -3.90 30.70 -3.00
N PRO A 92 -2.64 30.68 -3.49
CA PRO A 92 -1.81 31.88 -3.59
C PRO A 92 -2.38 32.93 -4.56
N VAL A 93 -3.14 32.49 -5.57
CA VAL A 93 -3.82 33.37 -6.53
C VAL A 93 -5.04 34.02 -5.86
N VAL A 94 -5.82 33.23 -5.12
CA VAL A 94 -6.99 33.72 -4.37
C VAL A 94 -6.58 34.71 -3.27
N ARG A 95 -5.43 34.49 -2.61
CA ARG A 95 -4.87 35.41 -1.60
C ARG A 95 -4.21 36.67 -2.21
N GLY A 96 -4.09 36.75 -3.53
CA GLY A 96 -3.42 37.87 -4.22
C GLY A 96 -1.89 37.89 -4.05
N GLU A 97 -1.29 36.80 -3.58
CA GLU A 97 0.15 36.69 -3.39
C GLU A 97 0.89 36.33 -4.68
N ALA A 98 0.21 35.71 -5.64
CA ALA A 98 0.76 35.28 -6.93
C ALA A 98 -0.25 35.51 -8.06
N ASN A 99 0.24 35.74 -9.26
CA ASN A 99 -0.59 35.77 -10.47
C ASN A 99 -0.67 34.37 -11.11
N GLU A 100 -1.66 34.15 -11.98
CA GLU A 100 -1.78 32.90 -12.76
C GLU A 100 -0.52 32.59 -13.60
N ARG A 101 0.24 33.62 -13.97
CA ARG A 101 1.47 33.49 -14.78
C ARG A 101 2.70 33.10 -13.94
N ASP A 102 2.62 33.16 -12.62
CA ASP A 102 3.76 32.91 -11.72
C ASP A 102 3.97 31.40 -11.47
N THR A 103 4.14 30.65 -12.56
CA THR A 103 4.22 29.18 -12.58
C THR A 103 5.24 28.60 -11.60
N ARG A 104 6.41 29.22 -11.46
CA ARG A 104 7.45 28.78 -10.52
C ARG A 104 7.05 28.94 -9.06
N LYS A 105 6.34 30.02 -8.71
CA LYS A 105 5.89 30.29 -7.33
C LYS A 105 4.80 29.31 -6.93
N LEU A 106 3.86 29.07 -7.84
CA LEU A 106 2.77 28.09 -7.66
C LEU A 106 3.30 26.65 -7.58
N TRP A 107 4.27 26.29 -8.42
CA TRP A 107 4.95 24.99 -8.36
C TRP A 107 5.62 24.75 -7.01
N LYS A 108 6.41 25.72 -6.52
CA LYS A 108 7.08 25.61 -5.21
C LYS A 108 6.09 25.47 -4.05
N ASN A 109 4.91 26.09 -4.16
CA ASN A 109 3.85 25.96 -3.15
C ASN A 109 3.24 24.55 -3.14
N ILE A 110 2.88 24.03 -4.32
CA ILE A 110 2.06 22.81 -4.43
C ILE A 110 2.89 21.52 -4.44
N GLU A 111 4.12 21.54 -4.95
CA GLU A 111 4.98 20.35 -5.09
C GLU A 111 5.12 19.53 -3.78
N PRO A 112 5.49 20.12 -2.62
CA PRO A 112 5.59 19.36 -1.38
C PRO A 112 4.24 18.77 -0.94
N HIS A 113 3.14 19.49 -1.19
CA HIS A 113 1.79 19.03 -0.87
C HIS A 113 1.39 17.81 -1.73
N LEU A 114 1.70 17.80 -3.03
CA LEU A 114 1.44 16.66 -3.91
C LEU A 114 2.28 15.43 -3.52
N LYS A 115 3.54 15.62 -3.13
CA LYS A 115 4.37 14.51 -2.61
C LYS A 115 3.77 13.90 -1.35
N LYS A 116 3.21 14.72 -0.45
CA LYS A 116 2.48 14.23 0.73
C LYS A 116 1.20 13.49 0.35
N ALA A 117 0.43 14.02 -0.60
CA ALA A 117 -0.79 13.37 -1.11
C ALA A 117 -0.48 11.99 -1.75
N MET A 118 0.65 11.87 -2.44
CA MET A 118 1.12 10.61 -3.02
C MET A 118 1.44 9.55 -1.96
N GLN A 119 1.94 9.94 -0.79
CA GLN A 119 2.27 9.01 0.29
C GLN A 119 1.07 8.66 1.19
N THR A 120 -0.05 9.38 1.06
CA THR A 120 -1.19 9.25 1.99
C THR A 120 -2.49 8.92 1.27
N VAL A 121 -3.03 9.86 0.51
CA VAL A 121 -4.31 9.73 -0.21
C VAL A 121 -4.24 8.62 -1.27
N TYR A 122 -3.15 8.59 -2.05
CA TYR A 122 -2.99 7.55 -3.07
C TYR A 122 -2.88 6.15 -2.47
N LEU A 123 -2.18 6.01 -1.34
CA LEU A 123 -2.10 4.76 -0.57
C LEU A 123 -3.36 4.48 0.27
N ARG A 124 -4.37 5.36 0.19
CA ARG A 124 -5.63 5.30 0.94
C ARG A 124 -5.43 5.22 2.45
N GLU A 125 -4.34 5.78 2.96
CA GLU A 125 -4.10 5.85 4.41
C GLU A 125 -5.07 6.81 5.10
N ILE A 126 -5.53 7.83 4.36
CA ILE A 126 -6.42 8.91 4.81
C ILE A 126 -7.55 9.03 3.78
N SER A 127 -8.79 9.21 4.25
CA SER A 127 -9.93 9.40 3.33
C SER A 127 -9.88 10.78 2.66
N SER A 128 -10.53 10.91 1.49
CA SER A 128 -10.62 12.19 0.78
C SER A 128 -11.29 13.28 1.61
N SER A 129 -12.32 12.96 2.40
CA SER A 129 -12.97 13.93 3.28
C SER A 129 -12.07 14.40 4.44
N GLN A 130 -11.21 13.51 4.96
CA GLN A 130 -10.23 13.87 5.98
C GLN A 130 -9.13 14.76 5.38
N TRP A 131 -8.71 14.48 4.15
CA TRP A 131 -7.74 15.30 3.42
C TRP A 131 -8.27 16.71 3.10
N GLU A 132 -9.52 16.85 2.69
CA GLU A 132 -10.12 18.17 2.46
C GLU A 132 -10.22 19.00 3.74
N ARG A 133 -10.51 18.38 4.89
CA ARG A 133 -10.52 19.07 6.19
C ARG A 133 -9.13 19.60 6.56
N LEU A 134 -8.09 18.79 6.34
CA LEU A 134 -6.70 19.18 6.55
C LEU A 134 -6.28 20.39 5.71
N GLN A 135 -6.88 20.58 4.53
CA GLN A 135 -6.58 21.75 3.69
C GLN A 135 -7.27 23.03 4.19
N ARG A 136 -8.36 22.92 4.97
CA ARG A 136 -9.15 24.06 5.46
C ARG A 136 -8.67 24.58 6.81
N ASP A 137 -8.24 23.68 7.71
CA ASP A 137 -7.59 24.08 8.95
C ASP A 137 -6.11 24.37 8.64
N ASP A 138 -5.74 25.65 8.52
CA ASP A 138 -4.33 26.12 8.50
C ASP A 138 -3.62 25.88 9.86
N GLY A 139 -4.30 25.23 10.82
CA GLY A 139 -3.75 24.86 12.12
C GLY A 139 -2.81 23.66 12.02
N GLU A 140 -1.78 23.65 12.88
CA GLU A 140 -0.80 22.57 13.10
C GLU A 140 -1.35 21.22 12.63
N PRO A 141 -0.70 20.54 11.66
CA PRO A 141 -1.19 19.26 11.17
C PRO A 141 -1.10 18.26 12.30
N GLY A 142 -2.15 18.19 13.13
CA GLY A 142 -2.34 17.13 14.09
C GLY A 142 -2.17 15.86 13.31
N GLN A 143 -1.17 15.04 13.68
CA GLN A 143 -0.82 13.82 12.97
C GLN A 143 -2.08 12.97 12.83
N LEU A 144 -2.78 13.10 11.70
CA LEU A 144 -3.81 12.17 11.33
C LEU A 144 -3.08 10.86 11.09
N LYS A 145 -3.14 10.01 12.11
CA LYS A 145 -2.68 8.64 12.07
C LYS A 145 -3.52 7.96 10.98
N GLY A 146 -2.92 7.77 9.81
CA GLY A 146 -3.52 6.97 8.76
C GLY A 146 -3.78 5.55 9.24
N LEU A 147 -4.48 4.74 8.46
CA LEU A 147 -4.81 3.36 8.82
C LEU A 147 -3.58 2.55 9.30
N SER A 148 -2.43 2.79 8.67
CA SER A 148 -1.13 2.17 9.00
C SER A 148 -0.60 2.50 10.40
N ALA A 149 -1.07 3.59 11.03
CA ALA A 149 -0.67 3.99 12.38
C ALA A 149 -1.51 3.34 13.49
N HIS A 150 -2.52 2.53 13.14
CA HIS A 150 -3.29 1.69 14.08
C HIS A 150 -2.65 0.32 14.35
N THR A 151 -1.33 0.19 14.20
CA THR A 151 -0.58 -1.04 14.47
C THR A 151 -0.51 -1.40 15.97
N HIS A 152 -0.92 -0.50 16.85
CA HIS A 152 -1.01 -0.77 18.28
C HIS A 152 -2.36 -1.42 18.64
N VAL A 153 -2.36 -2.75 18.73
CA VAL A 153 -3.53 -3.53 19.16
C VAL A 153 -3.35 -3.93 20.63
N GLU A 154 -4.35 -3.62 21.46
CA GLU A 154 -4.38 -4.10 22.84
C GLU A 154 -4.78 -5.58 22.88
N LEU A 155 -3.87 -6.40 23.40
CA LEU A 155 -4.06 -7.84 23.54
C LEU A 155 -3.95 -8.27 25.01
N PRO A 156 -4.67 -9.32 25.45
CA PRO A 156 -4.48 -9.92 26.76
C PRO A 156 -3.03 -10.35 26.98
N TYR A 157 -2.59 -10.39 28.24
CA TYR A 157 -1.19 -10.69 28.60
C TYR A 157 -0.68 -11.97 27.93
N TYR A 158 -1.36 -13.10 28.12
CA TYR A 158 -0.95 -14.37 27.54
C TYR A 158 -1.02 -14.39 26.01
N SER A 159 -1.99 -13.67 25.41
CA SER A 159 -2.11 -13.55 23.96
C SER A 159 -0.92 -12.81 23.34
N LYS A 160 -0.38 -11.78 24.03
CA LYS A 160 0.86 -11.09 23.60
C LYS A 160 2.04 -12.07 23.57
N PHE A 161 2.22 -12.86 24.63
CA PHE A 161 3.30 -13.83 24.71
C PHE A 161 3.14 -14.98 23.71
N LEU A 162 1.91 -15.46 23.48
CA LEU A 162 1.60 -16.44 22.44
C LEU A 162 1.98 -15.92 21.05
N LEU A 163 1.61 -14.68 20.72
CA LEU A 163 1.94 -14.05 19.45
C LEU A 163 3.46 -13.90 19.26
N ILE A 164 4.17 -13.46 20.30
CA ILE A 164 5.64 -13.34 20.28
C ILE A 164 6.29 -14.72 20.15
N ALA A 165 5.82 -15.73 20.88
CA ALA A 165 6.33 -17.09 20.80
C ALA A 165 6.11 -17.69 19.41
N ALA A 166 4.94 -17.46 18.80
CA ALA A 166 4.63 -17.89 17.44
C ALA A 166 5.54 -17.20 16.41
N TYR A 167 5.79 -15.89 16.55
CA TYR A 167 6.74 -15.16 15.71
C TYR A 167 8.16 -15.73 15.83
N LEU A 168 8.64 -15.98 17.06
CA LEU A 168 9.94 -16.58 17.32
C LEU A 168 10.05 -17.99 16.74
N ALA A 169 9.00 -18.81 16.87
CA ALA A 169 8.95 -20.14 16.27
C ALA A 169 9.02 -20.05 14.73
N SER A 170 8.26 -19.12 14.13
CA SER A 170 8.16 -18.99 12.67
C SER A 170 9.45 -18.53 12.00
N TYR A 171 10.15 -17.53 12.57
CA TYR A 171 11.31 -16.91 11.92
C TYR A 171 12.66 -17.49 12.36
N ASN A 172 12.73 -18.18 13.51
CA ASN A 172 13.96 -18.83 13.96
C ASN A 172 14.02 -20.31 13.53
N PRO A 173 15.15 -20.80 13.00
CA PRO A 173 15.34 -22.22 12.73
C PRO A 173 15.25 -23.08 13.99
N VAL A 174 14.62 -24.25 13.92
CA VAL A 174 14.48 -25.21 15.04
C VAL A 174 15.82 -25.52 15.73
N ARG A 175 16.91 -25.62 14.95
CA ARG A 175 18.26 -25.88 15.46
C ARG A 175 18.77 -24.81 16.45
N THR A 176 18.22 -23.59 16.40
CA THR A 176 18.63 -22.51 17.30
C THR A 176 17.83 -22.45 18.60
N ASP A 177 16.71 -23.18 18.71
CA ASP A 177 15.82 -23.10 19.86
C ASP A 177 16.55 -23.46 21.16
N LYS A 178 17.36 -24.53 21.14
CA LYS A 178 18.18 -24.92 22.31
C LYS A 178 19.07 -23.79 22.79
N ARG A 179 19.62 -22.99 21.88
CA ARG A 179 20.51 -21.87 22.23
C ARG A 179 19.76 -20.73 22.92
N PHE A 180 18.57 -20.41 22.41
CA PHE A 180 17.80 -19.25 22.85
C PHE A 180 16.93 -19.54 24.07
N PHE A 181 16.36 -20.74 24.18
CA PHE A 181 15.27 -21.04 25.11
C PHE A 181 15.63 -22.04 26.22
N LEU A 182 16.80 -22.71 26.14
CA LEU A 182 17.26 -23.63 27.17
C LEU A 182 18.36 -23.01 28.03
N LYS A 183 18.13 -22.96 29.35
CA LYS A 183 19.18 -22.61 30.33
C LYS A 183 20.26 -23.70 30.30
N HIS A 184 21.54 -23.31 30.23
CA HIS A 184 22.70 -24.22 30.11
C HIS A 184 22.78 -25.03 28.79
N HIS A 185 22.54 -24.38 27.65
CA HIS A 185 22.57 -24.99 26.31
C HIS A 185 23.92 -25.54 25.81
N GLY A 186 25.00 -25.43 26.60
CA GLY A 186 26.35 -25.88 26.24
C GLY A 186 26.96 -25.13 25.05
N LYS A 187 28.18 -25.52 24.64
CA LYS A 187 28.84 -24.97 23.44
C LYS A 187 28.31 -25.69 22.19
N ILE A 188 27.65 -24.98 21.28
CA ILE A 188 27.31 -25.52 19.96
C ILE A 188 28.62 -25.78 19.21
N ARG A 189 28.90 -27.04 18.87
CA ARG A 189 29.97 -27.38 17.93
C ARG A 189 29.60 -26.75 16.58
N LYS A 190 30.38 -25.75 16.15
CA LYS A 190 30.32 -25.25 14.78
C LYS A 190 30.81 -26.37 13.88
N THR A 191 29.91 -27.19 13.36
CA THR A 191 30.24 -28.04 12.23
C THR A 191 30.51 -27.10 11.05
N ASN A 192 31.67 -27.25 10.41
CA ASN A 192 32.06 -26.48 9.23
C ASN A 192 31.15 -26.88 8.06
N PHE A 193 29.89 -26.45 8.10
CA PHE A 193 29.05 -26.45 6.93
C PHE A 193 29.55 -25.31 6.08
N MET A 194 30.21 -25.64 4.97
CA MET A 194 30.46 -24.69 3.89
C MET A 194 29.11 -24.06 3.59
N LYS A 195 28.92 -22.81 4.01
CA LYS A 195 27.68 -22.07 3.80
C LYS A 195 27.51 -21.98 2.29
N LYS A 196 26.72 -22.88 1.72
CA LYS A 196 26.23 -22.80 0.34
C LYS A 196 25.32 -21.59 0.28
N HIS A 197 25.93 -20.40 0.20
CA HIS A 197 25.37 -19.15 -0.29
C HIS A 197 23.89 -18.89 0.07
N GLU A 198 23.46 -19.21 1.30
CA GLU A 198 22.14 -18.83 1.82
C GLU A 198 22.22 -17.35 2.21
N LYS A 199 22.38 -16.50 1.19
CA LYS A 199 22.56 -15.04 1.32
C LYS A 199 21.23 -14.31 1.54
N THR A 200 20.10 -15.01 1.41
CA THR A 200 18.77 -14.45 1.66
C THR A 200 18.39 -14.65 3.12
N SER A 201 18.17 -13.54 3.84
CA SER A 201 17.67 -13.54 5.22
C SER A 201 16.36 -14.33 5.32
N ASN A 202 16.18 -15.13 6.38
CA ASN A 202 14.92 -15.85 6.63
C ASN A 202 13.70 -14.92 6.65
N HIS A 203 13.87 -13.66 7.04
CA HIS A 203 12.79 -12.67 7.02
C HIS A 203 12.29 -12.35 5.61
N LEU A 204 13.14 -12.47 4.58
CA LEU A 204 12.77 -12.25 3.18
C LEU A 204 12.05 -13.46 2.58
N LEU A 205 12.25 -14.66 3.14
CA LEU A 205 11.57 -15.89 2.70
C LEU A 205 10.16 -16.04 3.28
N GLY A 206 9.82 -15.22 4.27
CA GLY A 206 8.52 -15.26 4.94
C GLY A 206 8.46 -16.22 6.14
N PRO A 207 7.28 -16.31 6.79
CA PRO A 207 7.06 -17.12 7.98
C PRO A 207 7.11 -18.62 7.66
N LYS A 208 7.69 -19.43 8.57
CA LYS A 208 7.78 -20.89 8.42
C LYS A 208 6.76 -21.58 9.32
N PRO A 209 6.15 -22.70 8.87
CA PRO A 209 5.26 -23.48 9.73
C PRO A 209 6.03 -24.06 10.93
N PHE A 210 5.36 -24.16 12.06
CA PHE A 210 5.89 -24.74 13.29
C PHE A 210 4.81 -25.58 13.98
N PRO A 211 5.18 -26.68 14.66
CA PRO A 211 4.21 -27.48 15.40
C PRO A 211 3.76 -26.77 16.68
N LEU A 212 2.55 -27.07 17.14
CA LEU A 212 1.98 -26.52 18.38
C LEU A 212 2.88 -26.77 19.60
N ASP A 213 3.49 -27.96 19.67
CA ASP A 213 4.40 -28.32 20.76
C ASP A 213 5.58 -27.35 20.88
N ARG A 214 6.11 -26.91 19.73
CA ARG A 214 7.21 -25.95 19.68
C ARG A 214 6.76 -24.55 20.13
N LEU A 215 5.55 -24.14 19.76
CA LEU A 215 4.95 -22.89 20.25
C LEU A 215 4.84 -22.89 21.77
N LEU A 216 4.27 -23.95 22.35
CA LEU A 216 4.09 -24.08 23.80
C LEU A 216 5.43 -24.14 24.54
N ALA A 217 6.41 -24.87 24.00
CA ALA A 217 7.75 -24.93 24.57
C ALA A 217 8.44 -23.55 24.59
N ILE A 218 8.29 -22.76 23.52
CA ILE A 218 8.82 -21.39 23.47
C ILE A 218 8.05 -20.49 24.43
N LEU A 219 6.71 -20.56 24.46
CA LEU A 219 5.86 -19.80 25.38
C LEU A 219 6.29 -20.00 26.85
N TYR A 220 6.43 -21.25 27.28
CA TYR A 220 6.82 -21.58 28.65
C TYR A 220 8.28 -21.21 28.98
N SER A 221 9.12 -21.00 27.96
CA SER A 221 10.49 -20.52 28.14
C SER A 221 10.54 -18.99 28.32
N ILE A 222 9.67 -18.25 27.64
CA ILE A 222 9.69 -16.78 27.63
C ILE A 222 8.79 -16.11 28.67
N VAL A 223 7.82 -16.83 29.25
CA VAL A 223 6.96 -16.31 30.31
C VAL A 223 7.62 -16.57 31.66
N ASP A 224 7.83 -15.52 32.46
CA ASP A 224 8.50 -15.62 33.77
C ASP A 224 7.71 -16.41 34.81
N ASN A 225 6.38 -16.41 34.71
CA ASN A 225 5.48 -17.10 35.64
C ASN A 225 5.18 -18.53 35.16
N ARG A 226 4.98 -19.47 36.12
CA ARG A 226 4.49 -20.80 35.78
C ARG A 226 3.11 -20.71 35.14
N VAL A 227 3.03 -21.01 33.85
CA VAL A 227 1.78 -21.01 33.09
C VAL A 227 1.18 -22.42 33.14
N ALA A 228 0.02 -22.58 33.79
CA ALA A 228 -0.72 -23.83 33.74
C ALA A 228 -1.38 -24.00 32.35
N PRO A 229 -1.32 -25.19 31.72
CA PRO A 229 -1.99 -25.48 30.45
C PRO A 229 -3.51 -25.53 30.67
N THR A 230 -4.16 -24.36 30.65
CA THR A 230 -5.61 -24.24 30.83
C THR A 230 -6.33 -24.23 29.47
N ALA A 231 -7.60 -24.64 29.45
CA ALA A 231 -8.45 -24.56 28.25
C ALA A 231 -8.50 -23.13 27.67
N ASN A 232 -8.39 -22.10 28.51
CA ASN A 232 -8.34 -20.69 28.08
C ASN A 232 -7.11 -20.37 27.22
N ILE A 233 -5.96 -21.01 27.45
CA ILE A 233 -4.76 -20.80 26.62
C ILE A 233 -4.95 -21.46 25.26
N PHE A 234 -5.45 -22.69 25.22
CA PHE A 234 -5.75 -23.37 23.96
C PHE A 234 -6.85 -22.64 23.16
N SER A 235 -7.85 -22.08 23.86
CA SER A 235 -8.88 -21.23 23.27
C SER A 235 -8.34 -19.90 22.74
N GLN A 236 -7.20 -19.40 23.23
CA GLN A 236 -6.54 -18.20 22.67
C GLN A 236 -5.66 -18.51 21.46
N VAL A 237 -5.30 -19.78 21.26
CA VAL A 237 -4.53 -20.25 20.08
C VAL A 237 -5.44 -20.61 18.92
N SER A 238 -6.66 -21.08 19.22
CA SER A 238 -7.68 -21.48 18.24
C SER A 238 -8.41 -20.27 17.67
#